data_AF-A0A7W0I5V1-F1
#
_entry.id   AF-A0A7W0I5V1-F1
#
_cell.length_a   1.000
_cell.length_b   1.000
_cell.length_c   1.000
_cell.angle_alpha   90.00
_cell.angle_beta   90.00
_cell.angle_gamma   90.00
#
_symmetry.space_group_name_H-M   'P 1'
#
loop_
_entity.id
_entity.type
_entity.pdbx_description
1 polymer ?
#
loop_
_entity_poly.entity_id
_entity_poly.type
_entity_poly.pdbx_seq_one_letter_code
_entity_poly.pdbx_strand_id
1 'polypeptide(L)'
;MSLVNLPELDLVSADTTQTTDDLIAMFEALDGKPLYPGDPRRLFFNTIASLLVQQRALINKVSRMNYLRYASGTALDEMGAFTETNRLPASKAKTTIRFQLSALQLSAIIIPSGTRISTEGNPKMYFATNETVEIPSGSLTIDVASSCVEPGILGNGYLSGQVKQIVDPIPFVVSAVNITTSAGGADIEDNDPYRNRIREAPESFSVAGSEGAYKFWAKTASPSIIDVSVTSPSNAVVLIIPLLEGGTIPNEDMLTAVSNACSSKKVRPLTDHVTVEAPTISNYDITFTYWVSRDRVAEITTIQTAVTAAVSDYVLWQKSKLGRDVNPSELIRRVMIAGAHRVDIGSPSFTAVGETQIAVADHIDVSYGGLADD
;
A
#
# COMPACT_ATOMS: atom_id res chain seq x y z
N MET A 1 -14.60 -4.56 -5.93
CA MET A 1 -15.76 -3.68 -5.79
C MET A 1 -15.43 -2.58 -4.80
N SER A 2 -15.56 -1.31 -5.17
CA SER A 2 -15.44 -0.18 -4.23
C SER A 2 -16.57 -0.25 -3.20
N LEU A 3 -16.37 0.34 -2.02
CA LEU A 3 -17.47 0.59 -1.08
C LEU A 3 -18.59 1.34 -1.83
N VAL A 4 -19.85 0.93 -1.63
CA VAL A 4 -21.00 1.65 -2.20
C VAL A 4 -20.90 3.10 -1.74
N ASN A 5 -20.95 4.04 -2.69
CA ASN A 5 -20.88 5.45 -2.39
C ASN A 5 -22.22 5.91 -1.81
N LEU A 6 -22.44 5.57 -0.54
CA LEU A 6 -23.59 6.02 0.23
C LEU A 6 -23.35 7.46 0.71
N PRO A 7 -24.42 8.25 0.90
CA PRO A 7 -24.30 9.55 1.57
C PRO A 7 -23.64 9.40 2.94
N GLU A 8 -23.10 10.52 3.44
CA GLU A 8 -22.50 10.55 4.76
C GLU A 8 -23.53 10.15 5.82
N LEU A 9 -23.13 9.26 6.73
CA LEU A 9 -24.04 8.75 7.75
C LEU A 9 -24.10 9.71 8.94
N ASP A 10 -25.16 10.50 9.02
CA ASP A 10 -25.52 11.30 10.19
C ASP A 10 -26.77 10.74 10.85
N LEU A 11 -26.63 10.27 12.09
CA LEU A 11 -27.75 9.74 12.86
C LEU A 11 -28.47 10.83 13.64
N VAL A 12 -27.73 11.88 14.05
CA VAL A 12 -28.27 13.05 14.75
C VAL A 12 -27.82 14.34 14.07
N SER A 13 -28.73 15.32 13.96
CA SER A 13 -28.38 16.63 13.40
C SER A 13 -27.50 17.43 14.36
N ALA A 14 -26.31 17.82 13.90
CA ALA A 14 -25.38 18.70 14.62
C ALA A 14 -25.48 20.17 14.16
N ASP A 15 -26.62 20.58 13.60
CA ASP A 15 -26.86 21.97 13.19
C ASP A 15 -26.92 22.91 14.42
N THR A 16 -26.02 23.89 14.45
CA THR A 16 -25.88 24.86 15.53
C THR A 16 -27.06 25.81 15.63
N THR A 17 -27.56 26.28 14.49
CA THR A 17 -28.69 27.23 14.43
C THR A 17 -29.95 26.54 14.90
N GLN A 18 -30.26 25.37 14.31
CA GLN A 18 -31.45 24.61 14.67
C GLN A 18 -31.45 24.24 16.16
N THR A 19 -30.31 23.79 16.69
CA THR A 19 -30.22 23.41 18.12
C THR A 19 -30.43 24.61 19.05
N THR A 20 -29.94 25.79 18.66
CA THR A 20 -30.14 27.02 19.44
C THR A 20 -31.59 27.46 19.38
N ASP A 21 -32.20 27.44 18.19
CA ASP A 21 -33.60 27.81 17.98
C ASP A 21 -34.54 26.87 18.74
N ASP A 22 -34.27 25.56 18.74
CA ASP A 22 -35.04 24.56 19.49
C ASP A 22 -34.98 24.82 21.00
N LEU A 23 -33.79 25.17 21.54
CA LEU A 23 -33.61 25.50 22.96
C LEU A 23 -34.35 26.77 23.35
N ILE A 24 -34.27 27.81 22.51
CA ILE A 24 -34.98 29.08 22.73
C ILE A 24 -36.49 28.85 22.68
N ALA A 25 -36.98 28.16 21.65
CA ALA A 25 -38.40 27.86 21.50
C ALA A 25 -38.95 27.05 22.68
N MET A 26 -38.19 26.06 23.16
CA MET A 26 -38.55 25.28 24.35
C MET A 26 -38.60 26.16 25.60
N PHE A 27 -37.64 27.06 25.78
CA PHE A 27 -37.64 27.98 26.92
C PHE A 27 -38.81 28.98 26.85
N GLU A 28 -39.07 29.60 25.70
CA GLU A 28 -40.17 30.55 25.50
C GLU A 28 -41.53 29.90 25.76
N ALA A 29 -41.69 28.64 25.37
CA ALA A 29 -42.90 27.85 25.64
C ALA A 29 -43.11 27.59 27.15
N LEU A 30 -42.03 27.45 27.93
CA LEU A 30 -42.10 27.21 29.38
C LEU A 30 -42.20 28.50 30.22
N ASP A 31 -41.48 29.56 29.82
CA ASP A 31 -41.46 30.87 30.52
C ASP A 31 -42.68 31.75 30.13
N GLY A 32 -43.31 31.46 28.98
CA GLY A 32 -44.45 32.21 28.45
C GLY A 32 -44.08 33.61 27.93
N LYS A 33 -42.79 33.88 27.70
CA LYS A 33 -42.28 35.17 27.24
C LYS A 33 -41.23 34.98 26.13
N PRO A 34 -41.24 35.83 25.09
CA PRO A 34 -40.22 35.78 24.05
C PRO A 34 -38.87 36.33 24.54
N LEU A 35 -37.77 35.74 24.05
CA LEU A 35 -36.40 36.18 24.27
C LEU A 35 -35.92 37.03 23.09
N TYR A 36 -35.70 38.32 23.29
CA TYR A 36 -35.17 39.20 22.25
C TYR A 36 -33.66 38.98 21.99
N PRO A 37 -33.13 39.34 20.81
CA PRO A 37 -31.73 39.11 20.45
C PRO A 37 -30.68 39.67 21.42
N GLY A 38 -31.00 40.76 22.14
CA GLY A 38 -30.10 41.38 23.13
C GLY A 38 -30.20 40.79 24.54
N ASP A 39 -31.03 39.78 24.79
CA ASP A 39 -31.21 39.21 26.12
C ASP A 39 -29.97 38.38 26.54
N PRO A 40 -29.34 38.65 27.71
CA PRO A 40 -28.16 37.91 28.17
C PRO A 40 -28.43 36.40 28.36
N ARG A 41 -29.68 35.98 28.57
CA ARG A 41 -30.06 34.56 28.66
C ARG A 41 -29.79 33.81 27.36
N ARG A 42 -29.80 34.48 26.19
CA ARG A 42 -29.43 33.84 24.91
C ARG A 42 -27.97 33.40 24.88
N LEU A 43 -27.06 34.14 25.53
CA LEU A 43 -25.65 33.71 25.65
C LEU A 43 -25.54 32.40 26.44
N PHE A 44 -26.37 32.22 27.47
CA PHE A 44 -26.44 30.97 28.21
C PHE A 44 -26.99 29.81 27.37
N PHE A 45 -28.03 30.03 26.56
CA PHE A 45 -28.50 28.99 25.64
C PHE A 45 -27.46 28.64 24.56
N ASN A 46 -26.68 29.62 24.09
CA ASN A 46 -25.61 29.36 23.13
C ASN A 46 -24.51 28.45 23.69
N THR A 47 -24.18 28.55 24.99
CA THR A 47 -23.19 27.64 25.60
C THR A 47 -23.75 26.22 25.69
N ILE A 48 -25.03 26.06 26.04
CA ILE A 48 -25.71 24.76 26.06
C ILE A 48 -25.80 24.17 24.64
N ALA A 49 -26.23 24.97 23.66
CA ALA A 49 -26.31 24.57 22.26
C ALA A 49 -24.95 24.09 21.74
N SER A 50 -23.87 24.83 22.06
CA SER A 50 -22.51 24.45 21.70
C SER A 50 -22.11 23.11 22.30
N LEU A 51 -22.43 22.87 23.58
CA LEU A 51 -22.16 21.59 24.23
C LEU A 51 -22.98 20.45 23.60
N LEU A 52 -24.26 20.67 23.32
CA LEU A 52 -25.14 19.68 22.68
C LEU A 52 -24.66 19.33 21.27
N VAL A 53 -24.26 20.32 20.47
CA VAL A 53 -23.71 20.12 19.13
C VAL A 53 -22.42 19.31 19.19
N GLN A 54 -21.51 19.64 20.12
CA GLN A 54 -20.29 18.84 20.34
C GLN A 54 -20.63 17.39 20.73
N GLN A 55 -21.61 17.17 21.61
CA GLN A 55 -22.04 15.83 21.97
C GLN A 55 -22.67 15.08 20.78
N ARG A 56 -23.50 15.74 19.97
CA ARG A 56 -24.09 15.13 18.75
C ARG A 56 -23.02 14.80 17.71
N ALA A 57 -22.00 15.65 17.56
CA ALA A 57 -20.84 15.36 16.71
C ALA A 57 -20.06 14.14 17.22
N LEU A 58 -19.86 14.00 18.53
CA LEU A 58 -19.25 12.81 19.12
C LEU A 58 -20.12 11.56 18.92
N ILE A 59 -21.44 11.66 19.08
CA ILE A 59 -22.39 10.56 18.81
C ILE A 59 -22.29 10.11 17.36
N ASN A 60 -22.31 11.03 16.39
CA ASN A 60 -22.14 10.68 14.98
C ASN A 60 -20.77 10.02 14.74
N LYS A 61 -19.69 10.58 15.30
CA LYS A 61 -18.35 10.00 15.17
C LYS A 61 -18.28 8.56 15.69
N VAL A 62 -18.76 8.31 16.90
CA VAL A 62 -18.77 6.98 17.53
C VAL A 62 -19.69 6.01 16.78
N SER A 63 -20.88 6.47 16.40
CA SER A 63 -21.84 5.62 15.69
C SER A 63 -21.36 5.23 14.30
N ARG A 64 -20.69 6.14 13.59
CA ARG A 64 -20.05 5.84 12.30
C ARG A 64 -18.99 4.75 12.46
N MET A 65 -18.21 4.77 13.54
CA MET A 65 -17.19 3.75 13.81
C MET A 65 -17.75 2.33 13.96
N ASN A 66 -19.07 2.14 14.12
CA ASN A 66 -19.71 0.81 14.07
C ASN A 66 -19.87 0.24 12.66
N TYR A 67 -19.58 1.02 11.61
CA TYR A 67 -19.63 0.56 10.23
C TYR A 67 -18.22 0.44 9.67
N LEU A 68 -17.94 -0.68 9.00
CA LEU A 68 -16.62 -0.99 8.45
C LEU A 68 -16.03 0.13 7.56
N ARG A 69 -16.88 0.85 6.82
CA ARG A 69 -16.49 1.99 5.97
C ARG A 69 -15.80 3.12 6.75
N TYR A 70 -16.20 3.37 7.99
CA TYR A 70 -15.72 4.50 8.79
C TYR A 70 -14.82 4.07 9.96
N ALA A 71 -14.79 2.78 10.29
CA ALA A 71 -13.97 2.26 11.37
C ALA A 71 -12.47 2.55 11.14
N SER A 72 -11.79 2.95 12.22
CA SER A 72 -10.35 3.23 12.21
C SER A 72 -9.75 2.93 13.60
N GLY A 73 -8.43 2.74 13.65
CA GLY A 73 -7.72 2.40 14.89
C GLY A 73 -8.32 1.15 15.56
N THR A 74 -8.49 1.22 16.87
CA THR A 74 -8.96 0.10 17.70
C THR A 74 -10.33 -0.43 17.29
N ALA A 75 -11.27 0.45 16.88
CA ALA A 75 -12.59 0.02 16.44
C ALA A 75 -12.53 -0.87 15.19
N LEU A 76 -11.59 -0.58 14.28
CA LEU A 76 -11.36 -1.42 13.10
C LEU A 76 -10.68 -2.74 13.47
N ASP A 77 -9.77 -2.71 14.44
CA ASP A 77 -9.09 -3.90 14.93
C ASP A 77 -10.07 -4.87 15.59
N GLU A 78 -11.00 -4.37 16.41
CA GLU A 78 -12.09 -5.16 17.01
C GLU A 78 -13.02 -5.74 15.93
N MET A 79 -13.34 -4.98 14.88
CA MET A 79 -14.12 -5.52 13.75
C MET A 79 -13.41 -6.67 13.04
N GLY A 80 -12.10 -6.56 12.82
CA GLY A 80 -11.32 -7.63 12.22
C GLY A 80 -11.22 -8.85 13.12
N ALA A 81 -11.19 -8.68 14.44
CA ALA A 81 -11.22 -9.79 15.38
C ALA A 81 -12.49 -10.65 15.24
N PHE A 82 -13.65 -10.04 14.97
CA PHE A 82 -14.91 -10.78 14.71
C PHE A 82 -14.85 -11.69 13.48
N THR A 83 -13.99 -11.37 12.51
CA THR A 83 -13.78 -12.18 11.30
C THR A 83 -12.45 -12.92 11.30
N GLU A 84 -11.83 -13.12 12.48
CA GLU A 84 -10.50 -13.73 12.65
C GLU A 84 -9.40 -13.10 11.77
N THR A 85 -9.60 -11.85 11.38
CA THR A 85 -8.76 -11.09 10.46
C THR A 85 -7.97 -10.08 11.29
N ASN A 86 -6.94 -10.52 12.01
CA ASN A 86 -6.10 -9.62 12.81
C ASN A 86 -5.18 -8.78 11.93
N ARG A 87 -4.99 -7.49 12.26
CA ARG A 87 -4.09 -6.58 11.54
C ARG A 87 -2.69 -7.18 11.40
N LEU A 88 -2.13 -7.13 10.20
CA LEU A 88 -0.80 -7.70 9.97
C LEU A 88 0.28 -6.81 10.61
N PRO A 89 1.22 -7.39 11.39
CA PRO A 89 2.32 -6.63 11.97
C PRO A 89 3.33 -6.22 10.89
N ALA A 90 4.21 -5.27 11.22
CA ALA A 90 5.30 -4.89 10.33
C ALA A 90 6.16 -6.10 9.92
N SER A 91 6.47 -6.21 8.63
CA SER A 91 7.29 -7.27 8.06
C SER A 91 8.72 -6.80 7.80
N LYS A 92 9.66 -7.73 7.82
CA LYS A 92 11.08 -7.48 7.55
C LYS A 92 11.37 -7.69 6.08
N ALA A 93 12.18 -6.83 5.49
CA ALA A 93 12.71 -7.03 4.15
C ALA A 93 13.60 -8.28 4.12
N LYS A 94 13.50 -9.06 3.06
CA LYS A 94 14.21 -10.33 2.86
C LYS A 94 15.11 -10.24 1.63
N THR A 95 16.24 -10.93 1.69
CA THR A 95 17.20 -11.07 0.61
C THR A 95 18.00 -12.36 0.79
N THR A 96 18.63 -12.83 -0.28
CA THR A 96 19.53 -13.98 -0.25
C THR A 96 20.96 -13.49 -0.27
N ILE A 97 21.76 -13.90 0.72
CA ILE A 97 23.17 -13.53 0.84
C ILE A 97 24.03 -14.74 0.49
N ARG A 98 24.92 -14.55 -0.49
CA ARG A 98 25.96 -15.51 -0.84
C ARG A 98 27.20 -15.27 -0.01
N PHE A 99 27.56 -16.25 0.80
CA PHE A 99 28.83 -16.29 1.52
C PHE A 99 29.88 -17.02 0.69
N GLN A 100 31.11 -16.53 0.72
CA GLN A 100 32.25 -17.06 -0.03
C GLN A 100 33.41 -17.32 0.93
N LEU A 101 34.01 -18.50 0.84
CA LEU A 101 35.25 -18.85 1.53
C LEU A 101 36.48 -18.40 0.73
N SER A 102 37.55 -18.06 1.44
CA SER A 102 38.85 -17.70 0.85
C SER A 102 39.55 -18.88 0.16
N ALA A 103 39.30 -20.10 0.63
CA ALA A 103 39.83 -21.34 0.08
C ALA A 103 38.95 -22.53 0.48
N LEU A 104 39.07 -23.63 -0.26
CA LEU A 104 38.40 -24.89 0.07
C LEU A 104 38.83 -25.38 1.45
N GLN A 105 37.85 -25.70 2.29
CA GLN A 105 38.09 -26.22 3.63
C GLN A 105 37.84 -27.73 3.66
N LEU A 106 38.65 -28.42 4.48
CA LEU A 106 38.55 -29.87 4.70
C LEU A 106 37.48 -30.23 5.76
N SER A 107 36.97 -29.23 6.48
CA SER A 107 35.86 -29.35 7.43
C SER A 107 34.76 -28.36 7.05
N ALA A 108 33.51 -28.68 7.42
CA ALA A 108 32.39 -27.77 7.20
C ALA A 108 32.58 -26.46 7.99
N ILE A 109 32.26 -25.32 7.37
CA ILE A 109 32.28 -24.02 8.02
C ILE A 109 30.85 -23.61 8.35
N ILE A 110 30.59 -23.35 9.64
CA ILE A 110 29.26 -23.01 10.13
C ILE A 110 29.05 -21.49 10.04
N ILE A 111 27.93 -21.09 9.46
CA ILE A 111 27.39 -19.73 9.48
C ILE A 111 26.23 -19.72 10.47
N PRO A 112 26.39 -19.14 11.66
CA PRO A 112 25.33 -19.07 12.65
C PRO A 112 24.12 -18.28 12.13
N SER A 113 22.92 -18.69 12.55
CA SER A 113 21.73 -17.83 12.49
C SER A 113 22.02 -16.50 13.21
N GLY A 114 21.53 -15.40 12.66
CA GLY A 114 21.75 -14.07 13.21
C GLY A 114 23.04 -13.40 12.78
N THR A 115 23.85 -14.00 11.89
CA THR A 115 25.08 -13.37 11.37
C THR A 115 24.73 -12.11 10.58
N ARG A 116 25.27 -10.95 10.96
CA ARG A 116 24.90 -9.65 10.38
C ARG A 116 25.80 -9.20 9.23
N ILE A 117 25.16 -8.68 8.20
CA ILE A 117 25.78 -8.03 7.03
C ILE A 117 25.14 -6.65 6.86
N SER A 118 25.96 -5.62 6.76
CA SER A 118 25.56 -4.22 6.60
C SER A 118 25.50 -3.82 5.12
N THR A 119 24.65 -2.82 4.87
CA THR A 119 24.49 -2.20 3.55
C THR A 119 25.61 -1.19 3.27
N GLU A 120 25.97 -1.03 2.00
CA GLU A 120 26.82 0.02 1.49
C GLU A 120 26.00 1.33 1.37
N GLY A 121 26.42 2.38 2.07
CA GLY A 121 25.74 3.69 2.06
C GLY A 121 24.83 3.97 3.27
N ASN A 122 24.36 2.94 4.00
CA ASN A 122 23.67 3.11 5.28
C ASN A 122 24.23 2.16 6.36
N PRO A 123 25.21 2.61 7.18
CA PRO A 123 25.92 1.76 8.13
C PRO A 123 25.06 1.32 9.34
N LYS A 124 23.80 1.76 9.42
CA LYS A 124 22.85 1.38 10.48
C LYS A 124 21.88 0.27 10.06
N MET A 125 21.88 -0.11 8.78
CA MET A 125 20.97 -1.14 8.25
C MET A 125 21.67 -2.49 8.19
N TYR A 126 21.10 -3.49 8.86
CA TYR A 126 21.66 -4.83 8.98
C TYR A 126 20.69 -5.89 8.47
N PHE A 127 21.22 -6.85 7.72
CA PHE A 127 20.54 -8.09 7.37
C PHE A 127 21.18 -9.23 8.15
N ALA A 128 20.36 -10.06 8.78
CA ALA A 128 20.79 -11.20 9.57
C ALA A 128 20.35 -12.51 8.90
N THR A 129 21.20 -13.53 8.92
CA THR A 129 20.85 -14.87 8.44
C THR A 129 19.70 -15.46 9.25
N ASN A 130 18.71 -16.06 8.57
CA ASN A 130 17.50 -16.56 9.23
C ASN A 130 17.76 -17.87 9.98
N GLU A 131 18.69 -18.69 9.49
CA GLU A 131 19.00 -20.00 10.03
C GLU A 131 20.50 -20.25 10.07
N THR A 132 20.89 -21.25 10.86
CA THR A 132 22.28 -21.71 10.89
C THR A 132 22.49 -22.65 9.72
N VAL A 133 23.44 -22.34 8.86
CA VAL A 133 23.81 -23.18 7.73
C VAL A 133 25.27 -23.58 7.80
N GLU A 134 25.64 -24.62 7.08
CA GLU A 134 27.03 -25.04 6.93
C GLU A 134 27.45 -25.01 5.46
N ILE A 135 28.66 -24.52 5.19
CA ILE A 135 29.33 -24.71 3.91
C ILE A 135 30.02 -26.08 3.97
N PRO A 136 29.57 -27.08 3.19
CA PRO A 136 30.16 -28.41 3.22
C PRO A 136 31.63 -28.39 2.81
N SER A 137 32.40 -29.35 3.30
CA SER A 137 33.77 -29.56 2.84
C SER A 137 33.78 -29.77 1.32
N GLY A 138 34.63 -29.03 0.60
CA GLY A 138 34.67 -29.07 -0.87
C GLY A 138 33.80 -28.03 -1.58
N SER A 139 32.98 -27.27 -0.87
CA SER A 139 32.24 -26.12 -1.42
C SER A 139 32.90 -24.81 -1.00
N LEU A 140 32.85 -23.80 -1.89
CA LEU A 140 33.37 -22.45 -1.61
C LEU A 140 32.29 -21.45 -1.24
N THR A 141 31.03 -21.75 -1.56
CA THR A 141 29.92 -20.82 -1.43
C THR A 141 28.68 -21.48 -0.84
N ILE A 142 27.86 -20.67 -0.17
CA ILE A 142 26.49 -21.02 0.20
C ILE A 142 25.61 -19.78 0.10
N ASP A 143 24.36 -19.99 -0.30
CA ASP A 143 23.33 -18.94 -0.39
C ASP A 143 22.38 -19.08 0.80
N VAL A 144 22.19 -18.00 1.55
CA VAL A 144 21.46 -18.01 2.82
C VAL A 144 20.38 -16.94 2.82
N ALA A 145 19.15 -17.35 3.09
CA ALA A 145 18.04 -16.43 3.29
C ALA A 145 18.31 -15.55 4.52
N SER A 146 18.23 -14.25 4.34
CA SER A 146 18.54 -13.24 5.35
C SER A 146 17.44 -12.19 5.41
N SER A 147 17.12 -11.73 6.61
CA SER A 147 16.09 -10.70 6.82
C SER A 147 16.69 -9.46 7.48
N CYS A 148 16.14 -8.30 7.16
CA CYS A 148 16.47 -7.05 7.83
C CYS A 148 16.22 -7.18 9.35
N VAL A 149 17.12 -6.64 10.16
CA VAL A 149 17.00 -6.67 11.63
C VAL A 149 15.80 -5.82 12.06
N GLU A 150 15.66 -4.63 11.47
CA GLU A 150 14.53 -3.73 11.71
C GLU A 150 13.37 -4.05 10.74
N PRO A 151 12.14 -4.27 11.22
CA PRO A 151 10.96 -4.37 10.36
C PRO A 151 10.62 -2.99 9.76
N GLY A 152 9.92 -3.00 8.62
CA GLY A 152 9.49 -1.79 7.93
C GLY A 152 10.06 -1.64 6.52
N ILE A 153 9.69 -0.54 5.86
CA ILE A 153 10.01 -0.29 4.45
C ILE A 153 11.48 0.03 4.16
N LEU A 154 12.24 0.47 5.17
CA LEU A 154 13.63 0.95 5.01
C LEU A 154 14.60 -0.14 4.55
N GLY A 155 14.26 -1.41 4.81
CA GLY A 155 15.07 -2.55 4.37
C GLY A 155 14.86 -2.93 2.90
N ASN A 156 13.98 -2.26 2.15
CA ASN A 156 13.69 -2.62 0.76
C ASN A 156 14.60 -1.91 -0.23
N GLY A 157 14.72 -2.48 -1.43
CA GLY A 157 15.28 -1.80 -2.60
C GLY A 157 16.81 -1.85 -2.70
N TYR A 158 17.50 -2.48 -1.76
CA TYR A 158 18.94 -2.75 -1.90
C TYR A 158 19.17 -3.76 -3.02
N LEU A 159 19.78 -3.31 -4.11
CA LEU A 159 20.14 -4.09 -5.28
C LEU A 159 21.20 -5.13 -4.93
N SER A 160 21.30 -6.18 -5.77
CA SER A 160 22.37 -7.18 -5.67
C SER A 160 23.74 -6.49 -5.59
N GLY A 161 24.56 -6.88 -4.63
CA GLY A 161 25.88 -6.27 -4.41
C GLY A 161 25.93 -5.15 -3.38
N GLN A 162 24.79 -4.60 -2.95
CA GLN A 162 24.76 -3.46 -2.02
C GLN A 162 24.80 -3.86 -0.54
N VAL A 163 24.43 -5.09 -0.19
CA VAL A 163 24.55 -5.64 1.16
C VAL A 163 25.79 -6.52 1.19
N LYS A 164 26.94 -5.95 1.60
CA LYS A 164 28.24 -6.62 1.44
C LYS A 164 29.25 -6.49 2.59
N GLN A 165 28.96 -5.65 3.59
CA GLN A 165 29.90 -5.40 4.69
C GLN A 165 29.64 -6.39 5.83
N ILE A 166 30.56 -7.33 6.05
CA ILE A 166 30.44 -8.31 7.14
C ILE A 166 30.61 -7.57 8.48
N VAL A 167 29.60 -7.66 9.34
CA VAL A 167 29.62 -7.06 10.70
C VAL A 167 30.10 -8.06 11.73
N ASP A 168 29.67 -9.32 11.60
CA ASP A 168 30.06 -10.43 12.46
C ASP A 168 31.00 -11.37 11.67
N PRO A 169 32.33 -11.26 11.81
CA PRO A 169 33.27 -12.04 11.02
C PRO A 169 33.22 -13.53 11.35
N ILE A 170 33.18 -14.36 10.31
CA ILE A 170 33.25 -15.82 10.42
C ILE A 170 34.61 -16.27 9.87
N PRO A 171 35.33 -17.20 10.53
CA PRO A 171 36.58 -17.74 10.02
C PRO A 171 36.46 -18.22 8.57
N PHE A 172 37.48 -17.93 7.77
CA PHE A 172 37.61 -18.32 6.35
C PHE A 172 36.59 -17.70 5.38
N VAL A 173 35.54 -17.03 5.85
CA VAL A 173 34.61 -16.27 5.01
C VAL A 173 35.27 -14.96 4.59
N VAL A 174 35.44 -14.76 3.27
CA VAL A 174 36.08 -13.55 2.70
C VAL A 174 35.06 -12.52 2.22
N SER A 175 33.88 -12.96 1.79
CA SER A 175 32.80 -12.06 1.38
C SER A 175 31.44 -12.66 1.70
N ALA A 176 30.47 -11.77 1.91
CA ALA A 176 29.06 -12.08 2.06
C ALA A 176 28.31 -11.00 1.32
N VAL A 177 27.60 -11.33 0.24
CA VAL A 177 26.99 -10.35 -0.66
C VAL A 177 25.56 -10.76 -1.00
N ASN A 178 24.60 -9.84 -0.95
CA ASN A 178 23.27 -10.14 -1.46
C ASN A 178 23.27 -10.37 -2.97
N ILE A 179 22.62 -11.45 -3.40
CA ILE A 179 22.46 -11.83 -4.81
C ILE A 179 21.06 -11.51 -5.34
N THR A 180 20.12 -11.20 -4.45
CA THR A 180 18.77 -10.76 -4.80
C THR A 180 18.50 -9.36 -4.25
N THR A 181 17.66 -8.59 -4.94
CA THR A 181 17.19 -7.30 -4.42
C THR A 181 16.35 -7.52 -3.17
N SER A 182 16.62 -6.76 -2.12
CA SER A 182 15.84 -6.83 -0.89
C SER A 182 14.40 -6.34 -1.09
N ALA A 183 13.42 -7.10 -0.59
CA ALA A 183 12.01 -6.76 -0.71
C ALA A 183 11.16 -7.38 0.42
N GLY A 184 9.90 -6.96 0.54
CA GLY A 184 8.93 -7.54 1.48
C GLY A 184 8.93 -6.93 2.88
N GLY A 185 9.74 -5.91 3.13
CA GLY A 185 9.64 -5.08 4.32
C GLY A 185 8.43 -4.14 4.20
N ALA A 186 7.62 -4.06 5.24
CA ALA A 186 6.48 -3.17 5.28
C ALA A 186 6.20 -2.79 6.73
N ASP A 187 5.60 -1.62 6.91
CA ASP A 187 5.14 -1.20 8.23
C ASP A 187 3.89 -1.99 8.63
N ILE A 188 3.33 -1.67 9.80
CA ILE A 188 2.06 -2.26 10.22
C ILE A 188 0.98 -1.95 9.17
N GLU A 189 0.11 -2.92 8.88
CA GLU A 189 -0.92 -2.78 7.84
C GLU A 189 -1.78 -1.54 8.06
N ASP A 190 -1.92 -0.69 7.04
CA ASP A 190 -2.72 0.53 7.10
C ASP A 190 -4.23 0.25 7.17
N ASN A 191 -5.00 1.27 7.59
CA ASN A 191 -6.44 1.13 7.80
C ASN A 191 -7.22 0.70 6.54
N ASP A 192 -6.89 1.23 5.37
CA ASP A 192 -7.64 0.97 4.14
C ASP A 192 -7.37 -0.43 3.55
N PRO A 193 -6.11 -0.90 3.43
CA PRO A 193 -5.81 -2.30 3.13
C PRO A 193 -6.48 -3.26 4.12
N TYR A 194 -6.37 -2.96 5.42
CA TYR A 194 -6.96 -3.78 6.47
C TYR A 194 -8.50 -3.83 6.37
N ARG A 195 -9.15 -2.69 6.08
CA ARG A 195 -10.61 -2.62 5.79
C ARG A 195 -11.01 -3.59 4.71
N ASN A 196 -10.25 -3.57 3.62
CA ASN A 196 -10.56 -4.37 2.45
C ASN A 196 -10.38 -5.85 2.78
N ARG A 197 -9.36 -6.21 3.57
CA ARG A 197 -9.16 -7.58 4.01
C ARG A 197 -10.28 -8.07 4.94
N ILE A 198 -10.74 -7.25 5.89
CA ILE A 198 -11.91 -7.57 6.74
C ILE A 198 -13.17 -7.76 5.87
N ARG A 199 -13.36 -6.89 4.87
CA ARG A 199 -14.49 -7.00 3.92
C ARG A 199 -14.42 -8.27 3.08
N GLU A 200 -13.22 -8.69 2.72
CA GLU A 200 -12.95 -9.91 1.93
C GLU A 200 -12.95 -11.17 2.79
N ALA A 201 -12.83 -11.08 4.11
CA ALA A 201 -12.78 -12.22 5.02
C ALA A 201 -13.93 -13.22 4.85
N PRO A 202 -15.19 -12.82 4.55
CA PRO A 202 -16.25 -13.77 4.27
C PRO A 202 -15.95 -14.72 3.10
N GLU A 203 -15.16 -14.29 2.10
CA GLU A 203 -14.73 -15.15 0.99
C GLU A 203 -13.85 -16.31 1.46
N SER A 204 -13.14 -16.16 2.59
CA SER A 204 -12.29 -17.23 3.15
C SER A 204 -13.09 -18.44 3.63
N PHE A 205 -14.40 -18.28 3.92
CA PHE A 205 -15.28 -19.40 4.27
C PHE A 205 -15.72 -20.21 3.05
N SER A 206 -15.37 -19.79 1.84
CA SER A 206 -15.69 -20.51 0.61
C SER A 206 -14.82 -21.76 0.48
N VAL A 207 -15.45 -22.93 0.59
CA VAL A 207 -14.82 -24.25 0.36
C VAL A 207 -14.62 -24.58 -1.13
N ALA A 208 -15.10 -23.73 -2.04
CA ALA A 208 -15.11 -23.98 -3.49
C ALA A 208 -13.96 -23.31 -4.26
N GLY A 209 -13.03 -22.61 -3.58
CA GLY A 209 -11.87 -21.98 -4.24
C GLY A 209 -12.24 -20.82 -5.16
N SER A 210 -13.09 -19.90 -4.70
CA SER A 210 -13.42 -18.70 -5.48
C SER A 210 -12.20 -17.81 -5.71
N GLU A 211 -12.23 -17.01 -6.77
CA GLU A 211 -11.23 -15.96 -7.03
C GLU A 211 -10.99 -15.08 -5.80
N GLY A 212 -12.07 -14.67 -5.11
CA GLY A 212 -12.03 -13.87 -3.89
C GLY A 212 -11.31 -14.56 -2.72
N ALA A 213 -11.52 -15.87 -2.55
CA ALA A 213 -10.86 -16.64 -1.49
C ALA A 213 -9.34 -16.64 -1.68
N TYR A 214 -8.87 -16.91 -2.89
CA TYR A 214 -7.43 -16.90 -3.19
C TYR A 214 -6.80 -15.51 -3.04
N LYS A 215 -7.50 -14.45 -3.44
CA LYS A 215 -7.03 -13.07 -3.21
C LYS A 215 -6.89 -12.77 -1.72
N PHE A 216 -7.85 -13.19 -0.90
CA PHE A 216 -7.78 -13.03 0.56
C PHE A 216 -6.55 -13.75 1.13
N TRP A 217 -6.41 -15.05 0.85
CA TRP A 217 -5.31 -15.86 1.38
C TRP A 217 -3.94 -15.36 0.92
N ALA A 218 -3.81 -14.94 -0.34
CA ALA A 218 -2.57 -14.36 -0.84
C ALA A 218 -2.17 -13.10 -0.07
N LYS A 219 -3.12 -12.19 0.21
CA LYS A 219 -2.86 -10.97 0.99
C LYS A 219 -2.51 -11.26 2.46
N THR A 220 -2.95 -12.39 3.03
CA THR A 220 -2.54 -12.76 4.41
C THR A 220 -1.05 -13.09 4.53
N ALA A 221 -0.36 -13.36 3.41
CA ALA A 221 1.06 -13.70 3.42
C ALA A 221 1.96 -12.53 3.83
N SER A 222 1.58 -11.28 3.52
CA SER A 222 2.36 -10.09 3.87
C SER A 222 1.53 -8.80 3.75
N PRO A 223 1.66 -7.83 4.69
CA PRO A 223 1.05 -6.51 4.55
C PRO A 223 1.58 -5.71 3.35
N SER A 224 2.78 -6.07 2.85
CA SER A 224 3.36 -5.44 1.67
C SER A 224 2.59 -5.73 0.38
N ILE A 225 1.65 -6.69 0.37
CA ILE A 225 0.87 -7.07 -0.82
C ILE A 225 -0.36 -6.15 -0.93
N ILE A 226 -0.38 -5.28 -1.93
CA ILE A 226 -1.44 -4.28 -2.12
C ILE A 226 -2.52 -4.74 -3.11
N ASP A 227 -2.18 -5.64 -4.03
CA ASP A 227 -3.11 -6.15 -5.04
C ASP A 227 -2.75 -7.59 -5.42
N VAL A 228 -3.75 -8.36 -5.86
CA VAL A 228 -3.58 -9.75 -6.27
C VAL A 228 -4.52 -10.05 -7.43
N SER A 229 -3.97 -10.58 -8.51
CA SER A 229 -4.74 -11.16 -9.62
C SER A 229 -4.82 -12.67 -9.46
N VAL A 230 -6.00 -13.24 -9.72
CA VAL A 230 -6.23 -14.69 -9.68
C VAL A 230 -6.97 -15.07 -10.95
N THR A 231 -6.35 -15.93 -11.75
CA THR A 231 -6.91 -16.40 -13.02
C THR A 231 -6.80 -17.92 -13.13
N SER A 232 -7.51 -18.52 -14.09
CA SER A 232 -7.41 -19.95 -14.37
C SER A 232 -6.99 -20.17 -15.83
N PRO A 233 -5.68 -20.28 -16.12
CA PRO A 233 -5.19 -20.41 -17.49
C PRO A 233 -5.49 -21.77 -18.12
N SER A 234 -5.75 -22.80 -17.30
CA SER A 234 -6.17 -24.13 -17.75
C SER A 234 -6.94 -24.86 -16.65
N ASN A 235 -7.58 -25.97 -17.00
CA ASN A 235 -8.42 -26.75 -16.08
C ASN A 235 -7.69 -27.05 -14.76
N ALA A 236 -8.35 -26.68 -13.66
CA ALA A 236 -7.86 -26.89 -12.30
C ALA A 236 -6.53 -26.18 -11.97
N VAL A 237 -6.04 -25.27 -12.80
CA VAL A 237 -4.88 -24.43 -12.48
C VAL A 237 -5.37 -23.08 -11.97
N VAL A 238 -4.84 -22.65 -10.84
CA VAL A 238 -5.11 -21.35 -10.22
C VAL A 238 -3.81 -20.55 -10.24
N LEU A 239 -3.73 -19.56 -11.12
CA LEU A 239 -2.57 -18.66 -11.23
C LEU A 239 -2.79 -17.43 -10.37
N ILE A 240 -1.91 -17.20 -9.41
CA ILE A 240 -1.94 -16.08 -8.47
C ILE A 240 -0.76 -15.16 -8.76
N ILE A 241 -1.05 -13.88 -9.00
CA ILE A 241 -0.04 -12.85 -9.24
C ILE A 241 -0.15 -11.79 -8.14
N PRO A 242 0.76 -11.75 -7.15
CA PRO A 242 0.78 -10.72 -6.13
C PRO A 242 1.54 -9.47 -6.61
N LEU A 243 1.08 -8.30 -6.19
CA LEU A 243 1.74 -7.00 -6.40
C LEU A 243 2.03 -6.35 -5.06
N LEU A 244 3.26 -5.86 -4.91
CA LEU A 244 3.70 -5.24 -3.67
C LEU A 244 3.52 -3.72 -3.67
N GLU A 245 3.58 -3.14 -2.48
CA GLU A 245 3.50 -1.71 -2.24
C GLU A 245 4.43 -0.90 -3.16
N GLY A 246 3.95 0.25 -3.62
CA GLY A 246 4.66 1.09 -4.58
C GLY A 246 4.78 0.50 -6.00
N GLY A 247 4.04 -0.56 -6.31
CA GLY A 247 4.13 -1.28 -7.57
C GLY A 247 5.42 -2.08 -7.73
N THR A 248 5.97 -2.56 -6.62
CA THR A 248 7.22 -3.34 -6.63
C THR A 248 6.93 -4.81 -6.95
N ILE A 249 7.85 -5.44 -7.68
CA ILE A 249 7.71 -6.84 -8.09
C ILE A 249 8.16 -7.75 -6.93
N PRO A 250 7.35 -8.73 -6.51
CA PRO A 250 7.71 -9.69 -5.48
C PRO A 250 8.93 -10.53 -5.88
N ASN A 251 9.83 -10.74 -4.92
CA ASN A 251 10.96 -11.68 -5.06
C ASN A 251 10.52 -13.13 -4.73
N GLU A 252 11.41 -14.10 -4.95
CA GLU A 252 11.12 -15.52 -4.75
C GLU A 252 10.65 -15.87 -3.33
N ASP A 253 11.22 -15.21 -2.31
CA ASP A 253 10.82 -15.40 -0.92
C ASP A 253 9.35 -15.00 -0.70
N MET A 254 8.91 -13.92 -1.35
CA MET A 254 7.53 -13.45 -1.28
C MET A 254 6.58 -14.34 -2.08
N LEU A 255 6.98 -14.78 -3.28
CA LEU A 255 6.21 -15.75 -4.06
C LEU A 255 6.02 -17.07 -3.30
N THR A 256 7.06 -17.53 -2.61
CA THR A 256 7.01 -18.72 -1.73
C THR A 256 6.06 -18.51 -0.55
N ALA A 257 6.11 -17.33 0.09
CA ALA A 257 5.19 -17.01 1.20
C ALA A 257 3.72 -17.05 0.76
N VAL A 258 3.40 -16.44 -0.39
CA VAL A 258 2.06 -16.46 -0.98
C VAL A 258 1.64 -17.88 -1.38
N SER A 259 2.55 -18.64 -2.00
CA SER A 259 2.30 -20.03 -2.38
C SER A 259 1.96 -20.90 -1.16
N ASN A 260 2.70 -20.74 -0.06
CA ASN A 260 2.43 -21.46 1.18
C ASN A 260 1.08 -21.10 1.80
N ALA A 261 0.72 -19.82 1.79
CA ALA A 261 -0.57 -19.35 2.29
C ALA A 261 -1.74 -19.92 1.48
N CYS A 262 -1.61 -19.95 0.16
CA CYS A 262 -2.69 -20.38 -0.75
C CYS A 262 -2.75 -21.90 -0.97
N SER A 263 -1.64 -22.63 -0.75
CA SER A 263 -1.56 -24.06 -1.04
C SER A 263 -1.87 -24.98 0.15
N SER A 264 -2.15 -24.41 1.32
CA SER A 264 -2.50 -25.15 2.53
C SER A 264 -3.70 -26.08 2.30
N LYS A 265 -3.67 -27.28 2.88
CA LYS A 265 -4.76 -28.28 2.78
C LYS A 265 -6.10 -27.80 3.35
N LYS A 266 -6.08 -26.76 4.20
CA LYS A 266 -7.30 -26.14 4.74
C LYS A 266 -7.81 -24.98 3.89
N VAL A 267 -7.04 -24.58 2.87
CA VAL A 267 -7.29 -23.39 2.04
C VAL A 267 -7.67 -23.79 0.62
N ARG A 268 -6.84 -24.57 -0.06
CA ARG A 268 -7.12 -24.94 -1.46
C ARG A 268 -8.12 -26.09 -1.57
N PRO A 269 -9.06 -26.04 -2.53
CA PRO A 269 -9.79 -27.23 -2.96
C PRO A 269 -8.86 -28.36 -3.39
N LEU A 270 -9.35 -29.60 -3.26
CA LEU A 270 -8.55 -30.80 -3.49
C LEU A 270 -7.99 -30.89 -4.93
N THR A 271 -8.76 -30.40 -5.90
CA THR A 271 -8.43 -30.46 -7.33
C THR A 271 -7.51 -29.34 -7.79
N ASP A 272 -7.35 -28.28 -7.01
CA ASP A 272 -6.72 -27.05 -7.49
C ASP A 272 -5.20 -27.16 -7.45
N HIS A 273 -4.58 -26.86 -8.58
CA HIS A 273 -3.15 -26.70 -8.80
C HIS A 273 -2.79 -25.22 -8.72
N VAL A 274 -2.41 -24.79 -7.52
CA VAL A 274 -2.04 -23.38 -7.26
C VAL A 274 -0.63 -23.11 -7.78
N THR A 275 -0.50 -22.11 -8.64
CA THR A 275 0.76 -21.55 -9.10
C THR A 275 0.83 -20.07 -8.74
N VAL A 276 2.00 -19.61 -8.30
CA VAL A 276 2.22 -18.21 -7.92
C VAL A 276 3.40 -17.69 -8.73
N GLU A 277 3.19 -16.60 -9.46
CA GLU A 277 4.21 -16.01 -10.34
C GLU A 277 4.31 -14.49 -10.14
N ALA A 278 5.44 -13.92 -10.51
CA ALA A 278 5.60 -12.47 -10.51
C ALA A 278 4.83 -11.82 -11.67
N PRO A 279 4.32 -10.59 -11.50
CA PRO A 279 3.68 -9.86 -12.59
C PRO A 279 4.68 -9.58 -13.71
N THR A 280 4.18 -9.64 -14.95
CA THR A 280 4.96 -9.26 -16.13
C THR A 280 4.87 -7.76 -16.37
N ILE A 281 5.97 -7.15 -16.81
CA ILE A 281 6.03 -5.70 -17.02
C ILE A 281 5.56 -5.34 -18.44
N SER A 282 4.61 -4.41 -18.52
CA SER A 282 4.24 -3.70 -19.74
C SER A 282 4.80 -2.29 -19.69
N ASN A 283 5.87 -2.03 -20.43
CA ASN A 283 6.49 -0.70 -20.46
C ASN A 283 5.65 0.28 -21.29
N TYR A 284 5.66 1.55 -20.87
CA TYR A 284 5.12 2.66 -21.65
C TYR A 284 5.93 3.93 -21.43
N ASP A 285 5.92 4.83 -22.41
CA ASP A 285 6.57 6.13 -22.29
C ASP A 285 5.54 7.23 -22.02
N ILE A 286 6.00 8.29 -21.37
CA ILE A 286 5.26 9.53 -21.17
C ILE A 286 6.02 10.64 -21.90
N THR A 287 5.38 11.23 -22.90
CA THR A 287 5.94 12.37 -23.63
C THR A 287 4.81 13.34 -23.92
N PHE A 288 4.89 14.54 -23.36
CA PHE A 288 3.90 15.57 -23.65
C PHE A 288 4.46 16.98 -23.50
N THR A 289 3.79 17.91 -24.18
CA THR A 289 4.02 19.35 -24.02
C THR A 289 2.80 19.96 -23.36
N TYR A 290 3.00 20.86 -22.40
CA TYR A 290 1.89 21.60 -21.79
C TYR A 290 2.13 23.11 -21.81
N TRP A 291 1.03 23.85 -21.81
CA TRP A 291 1.03 25.32 -21.80
C TRP A 291 0.23 25.84 -20.61
N VAL A 292 0.57 27.03 -20.15
CA VAL A 292 -0.11 27.75 -19.06
C VAL A 292 -0.85 28.95 -19.65
N SER A 293 -2.06 29.24 -19.15
CA SER A 293 -2.81 30.42 -19.60
C SER A 293 -2.05 31.71 -19.28
N ARG A 294 -2.09 32.68 -20.20
CA ARG A 294 -1.45 33.99 -20.03
C ARG A 294 -1.97 34.76 -18.80
N ASP A 295 -3.19 34.49 -18.35
CA ASP A 295 -3.75 35.11 -17.14
C ASP A 295 -3.11 34.61 -15.84
N ARG A 296 -2.37 33.49 -15.91
CA ARG A 296 -1.72 32.83 -14.77
C ARG A 296 -0.20 32.89 -14.82
N VAL A 297 0.36 33.89 -15.51
CA VAL A 297 1.83 34.08 -15.65
C VAL A 297 2.56 34.13 -14.30
N ALA A 298 1.95 34.73 -13.27
CA ALA A 298 2.55 34.82 -11.94
C ALA A 298 2.68 33.45 -11.25
N GLU A 299 1.94 32.42 -11.71
CA GLU A 299 1.87 31.10 -11.09
C GLU A 299 2.71 30.03 -11.81
N ILE A 300 3.44 30.39 -12.89
CA ILE A 300 4.14 29.43 -13.76
C ILE A 300 5.01 28.45 -12.96
N THR A 301 5.89 28.95 -12.08
CA THR A 301 6.80 28.08 -11.31
C THR A 301 6.06 27.12 -10.38
N THR A 302 4.97 27.58 -9.77
CA THR A 302 4.07 26.74 -8.95
C THR A 302 3.39 25.68 -9.80
N ILE A 303 2.88 26.04 -10.98
CA ILE A 303 2.22 25.10 -11.92
C ILE A 303 3.22 24.08 -12.45
N GLN A 304 4.44 24.49 -12.82
CA GLN A 304 5.48 23.55 -13.29
C GLN A 304 5.83 22.50 -12.21
N THR A 305 5.91 22.93 -10.95
CA THR A 305 6.13 22.04 -9.81
C THR A 305 4.93 21.10 -9.61
N ALA A 306 3.71 21.63 -9.68
CA ALA A 306 2.49 20.84 -9.54
C ALA A 306 2.31 19.81 -10.67
N VAL A 307 2.68 20.16 -11.91
CA VAL A 307 2.64 19.25 -13.07
C VAL A 307 3.65 18.11 -12.88
N THR A 308 4.86 18.41 -12.42
CA THR A 308 5.88 17.38 -12.12
C THR A 308 5.41 16.40 -11.03
N ALA A 309 4.75 16.93 -9.99
CA ALA A 309 4.15 16.10 -8.95
C ALA A 309 2.99 15.25 -9.50
N ALA A 310 2.10 15.83 -10.30
CA ALA A 310 0.97 15.12 -10.91
C ALA A 310 1.40 13.97 -11.83
N VAL A 311 2.50 14.14 -12.58
CA VAL A 311 3.12 13.08 -13.39
C VAL A 311 3.70 11.98 -12.50
N SER A 312 4.42 12.35 -11.44
CA SER A 312 4.96 11.38 -10.47
C SER A 312 3.84 10.56 -9.80
N ASP A 313 2.77 11.24 -9.40
CA ASP A 313 1.58 10.62 -8.82
C ASP A 313 0.84 9.72 -9.83
N TYR A 314 0.78 10.11 -11.11
CA TYR A 314 0.24 9.26 -12.17
C TYR A 314 1.06 7.99 -12.34
N VAL A 315 2.39 8.09 -12.40
CA VAL A 315 3.29 6.94 -12.53
C VAL A 315 3.11 5.98 -11.35
N LEU A 316 3.13 6.49 -10.11
CA LEU A 316 2.91 5.67 -8.92
C LEU A 316 1.52 5.04 -8.92
N TRP A 317 0.49 5.83 -9.20
CA TRP A 317 -0.89 5.34 -9.31
C TRP A 317 -0.97 4.21 -10.33
N GLN A 318 -0.46 4.41 -11.55
CA GLN A 318 -0.53 3.45 -12.67
C GLN A 318 0.04 2.09 -12.27
N LYS A 319 1.24 2.06 -11.68
CA LYS A 319 1.91 0.81 -11.29
C LYS A 319 1.41 0.20 -9.98
N SER A 320 0.53 0.86 -9.23
CA SER A 320 0.00 0.37 -7.95
C SER A 320 -1.21 -0.57 -8.08
N LYS A 321 -1.50 -1.10 -9.27
CA LYS A 321 -2.60 -2.05 -9.51
C LYS A 321 -2.34 -2.91 -10.74
N LEU A 322 -2.65 -4.20 -10.65
CA LEU A 322 -2.56 -5.14 -11.77
C LEU A 322 -3.64 -4.90 -12.82
N GLY A 323 -3.33 -5.15 -14.09
CA GLY A 323 -4.29 -5.04 -15.20
C GLY A 323 -4.89 -3.66 -15.40
N ARG A 324 -4.22 -2.60 -14.90
CA ARG A 324 -4.67 -1.23 -15.13
C ARG A 324 -4.22 -0.78 -16.49
N ASP A 325 -5.17 -0.56 -17.38
CA ASP A 325 -4.93 0.01 -18.70
C ASP A 325 -4.18 1.34 -18.62
N VAL A 326 -3.28 1.59 -19.57
CA VAL A 326 -2.63 2.88 -19.73
C VAL A 326 -3.59 3.77 -20.50
N ASN A 327 -4.18 4.76 -19.82
CA ASN A 327 -5.16 5.66 -20.41
C ASN A 327 -4.65 7.13 -20.39
N PRO A 328 -4.33 7.72 -21.56
CA PRO A 328 -3.84 9.11 -21.62
C PRO A 328 -4.81 10.14 -21.05
N SER A 329 -6.12 9.89 -21.09
CA SER A 329 -7.11 10.84 -20.57
C SER A 329 -6.94 11.09 -19.07
N GLU A 330 -6.52 10.10 -18.29
CA GLU A 330 -6.28 10.27 -16.85
C GLU A 330 -5.03 11.12 -16.59
N LEU A 331 -3.96 10.92 -17.36
CA LEU A 331 -2.77 11.75 -17.29
C LEU A 331 -3.08 13.21 -17.66
N ILE A 332 -3.77 13.42 -18.79
CA ILE A 332 -4.22 14.76 -19.22
C ILE A 332 -5.05 15.41 -18.11
N ARG A 333 -6.03 14.70 -17.55
CA ARG A 333 -6.88 15.21 -16.47
C ARG A 333 -6.07 15.70 -15.27
N ARG A 334 -5.07 14.92 -14.82
CA ARG A 334 -4.21 15.29 -13.68
C ARG A 334 -3.35 16.50 -13.97
N VAL A 335 -2.76 16.57 -15.17
CA VAL A 335 -1.93 17.70 -15.61
C VAL A 335 -2.76 18.98 -15.73
N MET A 336 -4.00 18.88 -16.23
CA MET A 336 -4.94 20.00 -16.30
C MET A 336 -5.35 20.48 -14.90
N ILE A 337 -5.64 19.56 -13.96
CA ILE A 337 -5.93 19.90 -12.56
C ILE A 337 -4.73 20.59 -11.88
N ALA A 338 -3.50 20.19 -12.23
CA ALA A 338 -2.29 20.84 -11.74
C ALA A 338 -2.10 22.28 -12.25
N GLY A 339 -2.92 22.72 -13.21
CA GLY A 339 -2.99 24.10 -13.68
C GLY A 339 -2.56 24.32 -15.13
N ALA A 340 -2.26 23.25 -15.88
CA ALA A 340 -2.07 23.37 -17.32
C ALA A 340 -3.36 23.84 -18.01
N HIS A 341 -3.23 24.73 -18.99
CA HIS A 341 -4.33 25.19 -19.83
C HIS A 341 -4.54 24.29 -21.04
N ARG A 342 -3.44 23.79 -21.63
CA ARG A 342 -3.46 22.88 -22.76
C ARG A 342 -2.39 21.81 -22.56
N VAL A 343 -2.71 20.58 -22.93
CA VAL A 343 -1.78 19.45 -22.93
C VAL A 343 -1.84 18.81 -24.31
N ASP A 344 -0.68 18.69 -24.96
CA ASP A 344 -0.51 17.97 -26.21
C ASP A 344 0.26 16.68 -25.92
N ILE A 345 -0.45 15.55 -25.99
CA ILE A 345 0.07 14.24 -25.60
C ILE A 345 0.74 13.58 -26.82
N GLY A 346 2.03 13.27 -26.72
CA GLY A 346 2.73 12.41 -27.67
C GLY A 346 2.62 10.94 -27.28
N SER A 347 2.81 10.63 -25.99
CA SER A 347 2.64 9.31 -25.38
C SER A 347 2.23 9.46 -23.91
N PRO A 348 1.52 8.49 -23.32
CA PRO A 348 1.13 7.20 -23.90
C PRO A 348 -0.12 7.26 -24.78
N SER A 349 -0.27 6.31 -25.71
CA SER A 349 -1.58 6.01 -26.31
C SER A 349 -2.34 5.02 -25.44
N PHE A 350 -3.66 4.90 -25.65
CA PHE A 350 -4.45 3.89 -24.93
C PHE A 350 -3.87 2.49 -25.18
N THR A 351 -3.47 1.81 -24.11
CA THR A 351 -2.92 0.46 -24.15
C THR A 351 -3.62 -0.38 -23.10
N ALA A 352 -4.30 -1.44 -23.56
CA ALA A 352 -4.91 -2.40 -22.65
C ALA A 352 -3.83 -3.24 -21.97
N VAL A 353 -3.93 -3.43 -20.66
CA VAL A 353 -2.94 -4.16 -19.86
C VAL A 353 -3.58 -5.41 -19.30
N GLY A 354 -2.95 -6.58 -19.51
CA GLY A 354 -3.50 -7.85 -19.05
C GLY A 354 -3.57 -7.96 -17.53
N GLU A 355 -4.49 -8.79 -17.02
CA GLU A 355 -4.72 -8.95 -15.58
C GLU A 355 -3.50 -9.49 -14.80
N THR A 356 -2.51 -10.08 -15.48
CA THR A 356 -1.24 -10.58 -14.93
C THR A 356 -0.07 -9.61 -15.13
N GLN A 357 -0.34 -8.42 -15.67
CA GLN A 357 0.65 -7.41 -16.02
C GLN A 357 0.56 -6.18 -15.12
N ILE A 358 1.69 -5.51 -14.96
CA ILE A 358 1.79 -4.15 -14.43
C ILE A 358 2.31 -3.20 -15.51
N ALA A 359 1.72 -2.01 -15.59
CA ALA A 359 2.22 -0.95 -16.46
C ALA A 359 3.29 -0.13 -15.74
N VAL A 360 4.48 -0.03 -16.31
CA VAL A 360 5.62 0.71 -15.74
C VAL A 360 6.11 1.74 -16.74
N ALA A 361 6.26 2.99 -16.29
CA ALA A 361 6.81 4.05 -17.12
C ALA A 361 8.32 3.84 -17.30
N ASP A 362 8.79 3.86 -18.55
CA ASP A 362 10.21 3.70 -18.89
C ASP A 362 10.87 5.06 -19.13
N HIS A 363 10.41 5.81 -20.14
CA HIS A 363 10.89 7.18 -20.40
C HIS A 363 9.81 8.21 -20.05
N ILE A 364 10.21 9.26 -19.33
CA ILE A 364 9.33 10.38 -18.97
C ILE A 364 9.97 11.68 -19.47
N ASP A 365 9.36 12.28 -20.49
CA ASP A 365 9.75 13.56 -21.07
C ASP A 365 8.57 14.55 -21.00
N VAL A 366 8.74 15.59 -20.18
CA VAL A 366 7.71 16.59 -19.91
C VAL A 366 8.26 17.96 -20.27
N SER A 367 7.65 18.60 -21.27
CA SER A 367 8.11 19.89 -21.76
C SER A 367 7.08 21.00 -21.50
N TYR A 368 7.59 22.14 -21.03
CA TYR A 368 6.78 23.36 -20.93
C TYR A 368 6.85 24.12 -22.26
N GLY A 369 5.72 24.19 -22.97
CA GLY A 369 5.61 24.82 -24.28
C GLY A 369 5.41 26.34 -24.26
N GLY A 370 5.35 26.96 -23.07
CA GLY A 370 5.16 28.39 -22.90
C GLY A 370 3.72 28.78 -22.53
N LEU A 371 3.38 30.03 -22.82
CA LEU A 371 2.06 30.58 -22.56
C LEU A 371 1.11 30.29 -23.73
N ALA A 372 -0.17 30.08 -23.41
CA ALA A 372 -1.25 29.97 -24.38
C ALA A 372 -2.32 31.03 -24.09
N ASP A 373 -2.92 31.55 -25.16
CA ASP A 373 -4.10 32.40 -25.12
C ASP A 373 -5.36 31.51 -25.25
N ASP A 374 -6.52 32.05 -24.86
CA ASP A 374 -7.83 31.37 -24.93
C ASP A 374 -8.32 31.13 -26.37
#